data_AF-A0A1E3QQD9-F1
#
_entry.id   AF-A0A1E3QQD9-F1
#
_cell.length_a   1.000
_cell.length_b   1.000
_cell.length_c   1.000
_cell.angle_alpha   90.00
_cell.angle_beta   90.00
_cell.angle_gamma   90.00
#
_symmetry.space_group_name_H-M   'P 1'
#
loop_
_entity.id
_entity.type
_entity.pdbx_description
1 polymer ?
#
loop_
_entity_poly.entity_id
_entity_poly.type
_entity_poly.pdbx_seq_one_letter_code
_entity_poly.pdbx_strand_id
1 'polypeptide(L)'
;MHKDPGTLKRLNEELIMSLFIGGCKGAAISIASSIFMRWRYPTFRNARFQVHLAWHVAWIGAASVWVAESHLIKFEEQVQREHLINRKKYLDQCAEEGRFIEE
;
A
#
# COMPACT_ATOMS: atom_id res chain seq x y z
N MET A 1 -13.91 13.98 -12.62
CA MET A 1 -13.47 13.00 -11.60
C MET A 1 -13.82 13.54 -10.22
N HIS A 2 -15.09 13.46 -9.80
CA HIS A 2 -15.47 13.71 -8.41
C HIS A 2 -15.11 12.44 -7.64
N LYS A 3 -14.00 12.45 -6.88
CA LYS A 3 -13.70 11.34 -5.96
C LYS A 3 -14.65 11.48 -4.79
N ASP A 4 -15.58 10.53 -4.65
CA ASP A 4 -16.48 10.47 -3.50
C ASP A 4 -15.67 10.60 -2.20
N PRO A 5 -16.02 11.54 -1.30
CA PRO A 5 -15.27 11.76 -0.06
C PRO A 5 -15.30 10.52 0.86
N GLY A 6 -16.29 9.65 0.70
CA GLY A 6 -16.37 8.36 1.40
C GLY A 6 -15.28 7.38 0.96
N THR A 7 -15.02 7.28 -0.34
CA THR A 7 -13.98 6.39 -0.90
C THR A 7 -12.59 6.85 -0.50
N LEU A 8 -12.36 8.16 -0.41
CA LEU A 8 -11.10 8.73 0.06
C LEU A 8 -10.81 8.43 1.54
N LYS A 9 -11.83 8.48 2.40
CA LYS A 9 -11.66 8.15 3.82
C LYS A 9 -11.28 6.68 4.00
N ARG A 10 -11.98 5.77 3.32
CA ARG A 10 -11.67 4.33 3.32
C ARG A 10 -10.26 4.06 2.84
N LEU A 11 -9.87 4.68 1.73
CA LEU A 11 -8.52 4.53 1.20
C LEU A 11 -7.46 4.98 2.21
N ASN A 12 -7.66 6.12 2.86
CA ASN A 12 -6.68 6.64 3.82
C ASN A 12 -6.54 5.74 5.07
N GLU A 13 -7.66 5.22 5.59
CA GLU A 13 -7.66 4.30 6.73
C GLU A 13 -6.93 2.98 6.40
N GLU A 14 -7.21 2.40 5.23
CA GLU A 14 -6.52 1.20 4.76
C GLU A 14 -5.03 1.45 4.47
N LEU A 15 -4.68 2.63 3.94
CA LEU A 15 -3.29 2.99 3.67
C LEU A 15 -2.49 3.11 4.97
N ILE A 16 -3.05 3.73 6.01
CA ILE A 16 -2.41 3.84 7.32
C ILE A 16 -2.18 2.45 7.92
N MET A 17 -3.17 1.56 7.83
CA MET A 17 -3.06 0.20 8.36
C MET A 17 -2.01 -0.63 7.59
N SER A 18 -1.98 -0.51 6.26
CA SER A 18 -0.97 -1.19 5.43
C SER A 18 0.45 -0.64 5.65
N LEU A 19 0.61 0.67 5.84
CA LEU A 19 1.87 1.29 6.24
C LEU A 19 2.37 0.77 7.58
N PHE A 20 1.48 0.62 8.56
CA PHE A 20 1.84 0.06 9.87
C PHE A 20 2.32 -1.39 9.76
N ILE A 21 1.59 -2.22 9.00
CA ILE A 21 1.96 -3.63 8.76
C ILE A 21 3.31 -3.71 8.02
N GLY A 22 3.51 -2.89 7.00
CA GLY A 22 4.77 -2.82 6.25
C GLY A 22 5.92 -2.32 7.13
N GLY A 23 5.67 -1.34 8.00
CA GLY A 23 6.62 -0.85 8.99
C GLY A 23 7.03 -1.92 10.01
N CYS A 24 6.09 -2.70 10.55
CA CYS A 24 6.39 -3.82 11.44
C CYS A 24 7.24 -4.91 10.76
N LYS A 25 6.92 -5.25 9.50
CA LYS A 25 7.70 -6.20 8.69
C LYS A 25 9.11 -5.66 8.43
N GLY A 26 9.23 -4.39 8.05
CA GLY A 26 10.51 -3.71 7.86
C GLY A 26 11.35 -3.64 9.13
N ALA A 27 10.71 -3.42 10.28
CA ALA A 27 11.38 -3.42 11.58
C ALA A 27 11.98 -4.79 11.90
N ALA A 28 11.22 -5.87 11.72
CA ALA A 28 11.71 -7.24 11.91
C ALA A 28 12.90 -7.56 10.99
N ILE A 29 12.81 -7.21 9.70
CA ILE A 29 13.90 -7.39 8.72
C ILE A 29 15.13 -6.59 9.15
N SER A 30 14.94 -5.34 9.56
CA SER A 30 16.04 -4.45 9.94
C SER A 30 16.80 -4.97 11.17
N ILE A 31 16.09 -5.53 12.16
CA ILE A 31 16.69 -6.10 13.37
C ILE A 31 17.46 -7.36 13.01
N ALA A 32 16.85 -8.29 12.27
CA ALA A 32 17.49 -9.51 11.82
C ALA A 32 18.76 -9.22 10.99
N SER A 33 18.66 -8.28 10.06
CA SER A 33 19.77 -7.84 9.21
C SER A 33 20.88 -7.16 10.02
N SER A 34 20.54 -6.34 11.01
CA SER A 34 21.50 -5.68 11.91
C SER A 34 22.26 -6.69 12.78
N ILE A 35 21.59 -7.71 13.32
CA ILE A 35 22.21 -8.81 14.06
C ILE A 35 23.19 -9.59 13.16
N PHE A 36 22.75 -9.92 11.94
CA PHE A 36 23.59 -10.64 10.97
C PHE A 36 24.84 -9.83 10.56
N MET A 37 24.68 -8.53 10.30
CA MET A 37 25.80 -7.64 9.95
C MET A 37 26.80 -7.50 11.10
N ARG A 38 26.32 -7.38 12.35
CA ARG A 38 27.19 -7.33 13.54
C ARG A 38 27.97 -8.62 13.74
N TRP A 39 27.40 -9.76 13.38
CA TRP A 39 28.07 -11.06 13.48
C TRP A 39 29.14 -11.24 12.39
N ARG A 40 28.85 -10.84 11.15
CA ARG A 40 29.73 -11.10 10.00
C ARG A 40 30.79 -10.02 9.76
N TYR A 41 30.52 -8.76 10.10
CA TYR A 41 31.38 -7.61 9.77
C TYR A 41 31.82 -6.84 11.02
N PRO A 42 33.10 -6.96 11.44
CA PRO A 42 33.62 -6.22 12.59
C PRO A 42 33.63 -4.70 12.36
N THR A 43 33.72 -4.24 11.10
CA THR A 43 33.61 -2.82 10.73
C THR A 43 32.24 -2.23 11.09
N PHE A 44 31.17 -3.04 11.02
CA PHE A 44 29.81 -2.62 11.35
C PHE A 44 29.55 -2.63 12.86
N ARG A 45 30.37 -3.35 13.64
CA ARG A 45 30.32 -3.37 15.11
C ARG A 45 30.85 -2.07 15.73
N ASN A 46 31.79 -1.41 15.06
CA ASN A 46 32.39 -0.15 15.53
C ASN A 46 31.79 1.11 14.88
N ALA A 47 30.71 0.94 14.10
CA ALA A 47 30.03 2.05 13.45
C ALA A 47 29.32 2.95 14.48
N ARG A 48 29.25 4.25 14.18
CA ARG A 48 28.51 5.21 15.01
C ARG A 48 27.02 4.88 15.02
N PHE A 49 26.36 5.21 16.13
CA PHE A 49 24.91 5.02 16.32
C PHE A 49 24.05 5.57 15.17
N GLN A 50 24.47 6.67 14.54
CA GLN A 50 23.80 7.26 13.38
C GLN A 50 23.66 6.29 12.19
N VAL A 51 24.67 5.45 11.93
CA VAL A 51 24.66 4.49 10.82
C VAL A 51 23.66 3.37 11.10
N HIS A 52 23.58 2.91 12.35
CA HIS A 52 22.58 1.93 12.76
C HIS A 52 21.16 2.49 12.59
N LEU A 53 20.93 3.74 13.00
CA LEU A 53 19.63 4.38 12.86
C LEU A 53 19.23 4.53 11.39
N ALA A 54 20.15 5.00 10.54
CA ALA A 54 19.91 5.13 9.10
C ALA A 54 19.58 3.78 8.45
N TRP A 55 20.25 2.70 8.86
CA TRP A 55 19.96 1.35 8.39
C TRP A 55 18.54 0.90 8.74
N HIS A 56 18.12 1.10 10.00
CA HIS A 56 16.79 0.72 10.44
C HIS A 56 15.70 1.53 9.71
N VAL A 57 15.88 2.85 9.58
CA VAL A 57 14.92 3.72 8.89
C VAL A 57 14.82 3.36 7.40
N ALA A 58 15.94 3.05 6.74
CA ALA A 58 15.93 2.66 5.33
C ALA A 58 15.09 1.40 5.09
N TRP A 59 15.26 0.36 5.92
CA TRP A 59 14.49 -0.88 5.80
C TRP A 59 13.02 -0.72 6.18
N ILE A 60 12.72 0.03 7.24
CA ILE A 60 11.34 0.30 7.66
C ILE A 60 10.59 1.09 6.58
N GLY A 61 11.22 2.15 6.05
CA GLY A 61 10.63 2.99 5.01
C GLY A 61 10.44 2.24 3.70
N ALA A 62 11.44 1.48 3.25
CA ALA A 62 11.32 0.70 2.01
C ALA A 62 10.20 -0.35 2.12
N ALA A 63 10.11 -1.05 3.25
CA ALA A 63 9.08 -2.07 3.45
C ALA A 63 7.67 -1.47 3.61
N SER A 64 7.54 -0.32 4.26
CA SER A 64 6.24 0.35 4.42
C SER A 64 5.69 0.85 3.08
N VAL A 65 6.53 1.51 2.28
CA VAL A 65 6.15 2.00 0.94
C VAL A 65 5.78 0.84 0.03
N TRP A 66 6.58 -0.22 -0.02
CA TRP A 66 6.32 -1.39 -0.86
C TRP A 66 4.96 -2.04 -0.58
N VAL A 67 4.63 -2.21 0.71
CA VAL A 67 3.35 -2.79 1.13
C VAL A 67 2.21 -1.83 0.80
N ALA A 68 2.36 -0.53 1.04
CA ALA A 68 1.34 0.47 0.73
C ALA A 68 1.04 0.52 -0.78
N GLU A 69 2.06 0.54 -1.65
CA GLU A 69 1.88 0.52 -3.11
C GLU A 69 1.17 -0.75 -3.58
N SER A 70 1.56 -1.91 -3.05
CA SER A 70 0.92 -3.19 -3.37
C SER A 70 -0.56 -3.22 -2.99
N HIS A 71 -0.93 -2.55 -1.89
CA HIS A 71 -2.32 -2.42 -1.46
C HIS A 71 -3.09 -1.41 -2.32
N LEU A 72 -2.46 -0.29 -2.69
CA LEU A 72 -3.05 0.74 -3.53
C LEU A 72 -3.47 0.19 -4.90
N ILE A 73 -2.61 -0.59 -5.54
CA ILE A 73 -2.88 -1.21 -6.84
C ILE A 73 -4.10 -2.14 -6.77
N LYS A 74 -4.20 -2.95 -5.71
CA LYS A 74 -5.33 -3.86 -5.50
C LYS A 74 -6.64 -3.11 -5.28
N PHE A 75 -6.58 -2.00 -4.53
CA PHE A 75 -7.74 -1.15 -4.29
C PHE A 75 -8.23 -0.50 -5.60
N GLU A 76 -7.31 0.02 -6.41
CA GLU A 76 -7.65 0.59 -7.71
C GLU A 76 -8.33 -0.45 -8.62
N GLU A 77 -7.79 -1.66 -8.69
CA GLU A 77 -8.39 -2.75 -9.46
C GLU A 77 -9.81 -3.12 -8.99
N GLN A 78 -10.03 -3.16 -7.66
CA GLN A 78 -11.35 -3.43 -7.09
C GLN A 78 -12.36 -2.33 -7.43
N VAL A 79 -11.97 -1.06 -7.28
CA VAL A 79 -12.82 0.09 -7.62
C VAL A 79 -13.17 0.09 -9.11
N GLN A 80 -12.20 -0.22 -9.98
CA GLN A 80 -12.48 -0.34 -11.42
C GLN A 80 -13.45 -1.47 -11.74
N ARG A 81 -13.32 -2.64 -11.10
CA ARG A 81 -14.28 -3.74 -11.26
C ARG A 81 -15.68 -3.33 -10.81
N GLU A 82 -15.80 -2.64 -9.67
CA GLU A 82 -17.09 -2.16 -9.16
C GLU A 82 -17.74 -1.17 -10.12
N HIS A 83 -16.97 -0.23 -10.67
CA HIS A 83 -17.46 0.70 -11.70
C HIS A 83 -17.93 -0.01 -12.97
N LEU A 84 -17.21 -1.05 -13.43
CA LEU A 84 -17.63 -1.84 -14.60
C LEU A 84 -18.95 -2.59 -14.33
N ILE A 85 -19.12 -3.18 -13.15
CA ILE A 85 -20.36 -3.88 -12.77
C ILE A 85 -21.51 -2.89 -12.65
N ASN A 86 -21.30 -1.75 -12.00
CA ASN A 86 -22.33 -0.74 -11.85
C ASN A 86 -22.72 -0.18 -13.22
N ARG A 87 -21.76 0.11 -14.10
CA ARG A 87 -22.04 0.55 -15.48
C ARG A 87 -22.87 -0.48 -16.25
N LYS A 88 -22.57 -1.77 -16.14
CA LYS A 88 -23.39 -2.83 -16.74
C LYS A 88 -24.83 -2.84 -16.20
N LYS A 89 -25.00 -2.76 -14.88
CA LYS A 89 -26.34 -2.70 -14.27
C LYS A 89 -27.14 -1.48 -14.73
N TYR A 90 -26.50 -0.32 -14.84
CA TYR A 90 -27.16 0.88 -15.36
C TYR A 90 -27.56 0.71 -16.83
N LEU A 91 -26.70 0.13 -17.67
CA LEU A 91 -27.03 -0.16 -19.07
C LEU A 91 -28.19 -1.15 -19.18
N ASP A 92 -28.20 -2.22 -18.39
CA ASP A 92 -29.29 -3.20 -18.36
C ASP A 92 -30.62 -2.55 -17.94
N GLN A 93 -30.61 -1.70 -16.90
CA GLN A 93 -31.79 -0.93 -16.47
C GLN A 93 -32.29 0.02 -17.55
N CYS A 94 -31.40 0.73 -18.25
CA CYS A 94 -31.79 1.62 -19.34
C CYS A 94 -32.34 0.85 -20.55
N ALA A 95 -31.80 -0.34 -20.83
CA ALA A 95 -32.32 -1.23 -21.85
C ALA A 95 -33.73 -1.76 -21.50
N GLU A 96 -33.97 -2.12 -20.24
CA GLU A 96 -35.31 -2.51 -19.74
C GLU A 96 -36.33 -1.36 -19.81
N GLU A 97 -35.90 -0.12 -19.57
CA GLU A 97 -36.73 1.08 -19.72
C GLU A 97 -36.95 1.52 -21.19
N GLY A 98 -36.35 0.83 -22.16
CA GLY A 98 -36.46 1.16 -23.58
C GLY A 98 -35.78 2.46 -23.98
N ARG A 99 -34.91 3.03 -23.13
CA ARG A 99 -34.08 4.20 -23.43
C ARG A 99 -32.69 3.75 -23.88
N PHE A 100 -32.48 3.70 -25.18
CA PHE A 100 -31.14 3.54 -25.74
C PHE A 100 -30.32 4.80 -25.47
N ILE A 101 -29.28 4.65 -24.65
CA ILE A 101 -28.23 5.64 -24.48
C ILE A 101 -27.14 5.24 -25.48
N GLU A 102 -26.97 6.01 -26.55
CA GLU A 102 -25.83 5.88 -27.46
C GLU A 102 -24.52 6.20 -26.71
N GLU A 103 -23.47 5.43 -27.01
CA GLU A 103 -22.17 5.38 -26.31
C GLU A 103 -21.46 6.72 -26.15
#